data_AF-A0A8I2KIC7-F1
#
_entry.id   AF-A0A8I2KIC7-F1
#
_cell.length_a   1.000
_cell.length_b   1.000
_cell.length_c   1.000
_cell.angle_alpha   90.00
_cell.angle_beta   90.00
_cell.angle_gamma   90.00
#
_symmetry.space_group_name_H-M   'P 1'
#
loop_
_entity.id
_entity.type
_entity.pdbx_description
1 polymer ?
#
loop_
_entity_poly.entity_id
_entity_poly.type
_entity_poly.pdbx_seq_one_letter_code
_entity_poly.pdbx_strand_id
1 'polypeptide(L)'
;MDVAEQSLIGLIWSAIEAKDWKTALSLLEDGISVMPDSLYLFQLYADMLIDELQDMEAGCLMLRKFVRLAIEKDSKDWLLGAMHQLFYSSHDYSRFPFGERLSMGKALSEHILTLCQWENAHSRAEYYHAMAYFFHEIGNNVVAVELFEMTVTLVKGLPIQDELKQLARLLKTLAEYKSHEAVRVELL
;
A
#
# COMPACT_ATOMS: atom_id res chain seq x y z
N MET A 1 -14.90 8.08 10.54
CA MET A 1 -14.68 9.42 9.98
C MET A 1 -15.74 10.35 10.50
N ASP A 2 -15.32 11.33 11.30
CA ASP A 2 -16.23 12.29 11.94
C ASP A 2 -16.57 13.47 11.02
N VAL A 3 -17.49 14.34 11.46
CA VAL A 3 -17.99 15.47 10.67
C VAL A 3 -16.89 16.50 10.35
N ALA A 4 -15.91 16.68 11.25
CA ALA A 4 -14.82 17.64 11.05
C ALA A 4 -13.86 17.12 9.97
N GLU A 5 -13.51 15.84 10.04
CA GLU A 5 -12.68 15.17 9.03
C GLU A 5 -13.35 15.22 7.65
N GLN A 6 -14.66 14.94 7.55
CA GLN A 6 -15.41 15.05 6.29
C GLN A 6 -15.40 16.46 5.73
N SER A 7 -15.59 17.47 6.58
CA SER A 7 -15.61 18.87 6.17
C SER A 7 -14.25 19.30 5.61
N LEU A 8 -13.16 18.91 6.28
CA LEU A 8 -11.80 19.17 5.83
C LEU A 8 -11.52 18.49 4.49
N ILE A 9 -11.87 17.21 4.35
CA ILE A 9 -11.71 16.47 3.09
C ILE A 9 -12.45 17.16 1.95
N GLY A 10 -13.66 17.68 2.19
CA GLY A 10 -14.41 18.46 1.20
C GLY A 10 -13.69 19.73 0.74
N LEU A 11 -13.03 20.43 1.67
CA LEU A 11 -12.21 21.61 1.34
C LEU A 11 -10.96 21.24 0.54
N ILE A 12 -10.28 20.14 0.91
CA ILE A 12 -9.11 19.63 0.18
C ILE A 12 -9.51 19.27 -1.25
N TRP A 13 -10.60 18.52 -1.43
CA TRP A 13 -11.08 18.17 -2.77
C TRP A 13 -11.48 19.39 -3.59
N SER A 14 -12.15 20.37 -2.98
CA SER A 14 -12.49 21.63 -3.66
C SER A 14 -11.24 22.36 -4.17
N ALA A 15 -10.16 22.36 -3.38
CA ALA A 15 -8.89 22.96 -3.77
C ALA A 15 -8.18 22.13 -4.87
N ILE A 16 -8.19 20.80 -4.79
CA ILE A 16 -7.68 19.88 -5.82
C ILE A 16 -8.41 20.09 -7.15
N GLU A 17 -9.74 20.15 -7.14
CA GLU A 17 -10.56 20.37 -8.33
C GLU A 17 -10.30 21.74 -8.97
N ALA A 18 -10.07 22.76 -8.12
CA ALA A 18 -9.65 24.08 -8.57
C ALA A 18 -8.17 24.16 -9.00
N LYS A 19 -7.40 23.06 -8.84
CA LYS A 19 -5.95 22.99 -9.03
C LYS A 19 -5.17 23.98 -8.18
N ASP A 20 -5.75 24.38 -7.04
CA ASP A 20 -5.08 25.19 -6.03
C ASP A 20 -4.25 24.28 -5.12
N TRP A 21 -3.17 23.75 -5.68
CA TRP A 21 -2.31 22.78 -5.02
C TRP A 21 -1.71 23.31 -3.73
N LYS A 22 -1.42 24.62 -3.67
CA LYS A 22 -0.88 25.26 -2.48
C LYS A 22 -1.88 25.20 -1.33
N THR A 23 -3.14 25.54 -1.60
CA THR A 23 -4.20 25.46 -0.58
C THR A 23 -4.47 24.01 -0.19
N ALA A 24 -4.54 23.10 -1.16
CA ALA A 24 -4.78 21.68 -0.90
C ALA A 24 -3.67 21.06 -0.01
N LEU A 25 -2.41 21.38 -0.32
CA LEU A 25 -1.23 20.94 0.45
C LEU A 25 -1.26 21.49 1.88
N SER A 26 -1.53 22.79 2.04
CA SER A 26 -1.63 23.43 3.36
C SER A 26 -2.73 22.79 4.21
N LEU A 27 -3.90 22.51 3.62
CA LEU A 27 -5.01 21.87 4.31
C LEU A 27 -4.69 20.42 4.74
N LEU A 28 -3.91 19.68 3.94
CA LEU A 28 -3.44 18.34 4.29
C LEU A 28 -2.43 18.37 5.43
N GLU A 29 -1.46 19.28 5.39
CA GLU A 29 -0.45 19.46 6.44
C GLU A 29 -1.09 19.82 7.78
N ASP A 30 -1.98 20.81 7.77
CA ASP A 30 -2.77 21.20 8.95
C ASP A 30 -3.66 20.04 9.40
N GLY A 31 -4.34 19.39 8.46
CA GLY A 31 -5.22 18.25 8.68
C GLY A 31 -4.55 17.10 9.41
N ILE A 32 -3.39 16.66 8.93
CA ILE A 32 -2.63 15.57 9.56
C ILE A 32 -2.09 15.97 10.93
N SER A 33 -1.78 17.26 11.12
CA SER A 33 -1.37 17.79 12.43
C SER A 33 -2.50 17.71 13.46
N VAL A 34 -3.73 18.05 13.07
CA VAL A 34 -4.89 18.05 13.97
C VAL A 34 -5.60 16.68 14.07
N MET A 35 -5.48 15.84 13.04
CA MET A 35 -6.10 14.51 12.95
C MET A 35 -5.03 13.45 12.60
N PRO A 36 -4.07 13.19 13.51
CA PRO A 36 -2.96 12.26 13.26
C PRO A 36 -3.42 10.79 13.10
N ASP A 37 -4.68 10.50 13.41
CA ASP A 37 -5.28 9.16 13.29
C ASP A 37 -6.06 8.97 11.98
N SER A 38 -6.11 9.97 11.09
CA SER A 38 -6.75 9.84 9.79
C SER A 38 -5.81 9.16 8.78
N LEU A 39 -6.01 7.85 8.59
CA LEU A 39 -5.33 7.09 7.53
C LEU A 39 -5.55 7.72 6.15
N TYR A 40 -6.77 8.20 5.88
CA TYR A 40 -7.14 8.75 4.60
C TYR A 40 -6.36 10.03 4.26
N LEU A 41 -6.18 10.94 5.24
CA LEU A 41 -5.39 12.15 5.01
C LEU A 41 -3.92 11.82 4.68
N PHE A 42 -3.33 10.81 5.33
CA PHE A 42 -1.97 10.36 5.00
C PHE A 42 -1.87 9.79 3.58
N GLN A 43 -2.85 9.00 3.16
CA GLN A 43 -2.90 8.47 1.80
C GLN A 43 -3.06 9.59 0.77
N LEU A 44 -4.03 10.48 0.96
CA LEU A 44 -4.26 11.60 0.06
C LEU A 44 -3.06 12.55 -0.03
N TYR A 45 -2.32 12.71 1.07
CA TYR A 45 -1.08 13.48 1.07
C TYR A 45 0.04 12.79 0.27
N ALA A 46 0.14 11.46 0.35
CA ALA A 46 1.05 10.68 -0.50
C ALA A 46 0.74 10.88 -1.98
N ASP A 47 -0.52 10.66 -2.34
CA ASP A 47 -1.00 10.71 -3.72
C ASP A 47 -0.75 12.10 -4.30
N MET A 48 -1.05 13.17 -3.55
CA MET A 48 -0.81 14.54 -4.01
C MET A 48 0.67 14.83 -4.27
N LEU A 49 1.55 14.42 -3.35
CA LEU A 49 2.99 14.68 -3.49
C LEU A 49 3.58 13.91 -4.68
N ILE A 50 3.17 12.65 -4.84
CA ILE A 50 3.77 11.72 -5.80
C ILE A 50 3.17 11.91 -7.19
N ASP A 51 1.85 11.98 -7.31
CA ASP A 51 1.17 12.00 -8.61
C ASP A 51 0.97 13.42 -9.14
N GLU A 52 0.42 14.33 -8.34
CA GLU A 52 0.02 15.66 -8.81
C GLU A 52 1.20 16.64 -8.82
N LEU A 53 1.95 16.69 -7.73
CA LEU A 53 3.09 17.60 -7.56
C LEU A 53 4.39 17.02 -8.10
N GLN A 54 4.49 15.69 -8.22
CA GLN A 54 5.69 14.98 -8.65
C GLN A 54 6.93 15.35 -7.81
N ASP A 55 6.71 15.69 -6.54
CA ASP A 55 7.74 16.01 -5.56
C ASP A 55 8.15 14.74 -4.82
N MET A 56 9.07 14.00 -5.45
CA MET A 56 9.53 12.70 -4.96
C MET A 56 10.32 12.80 -3.65
N GLU A 57 10.94 13.95 -3.36
CA GLU A 57 11.67 14.15 -2.10
C GLU A 57 10.68 14.30 -0.94
N ALA A 58 9.72 15.22 -1.09
CA ALA A 58 8.66 15.38 -0.10
C ALA A 58 7.81 14.12 0.03
N GLY A 59 7.47 13.48 -1.11
CA GLY A 59 6.75 12.20 -1.13
C GLY A 59 7.49 11.10 -0.38
N CYS A 60 8.82 11.02 -0.52
CA CYS A 60 9.65 10.06 0.21
C CYS A 60 9.65 10.32 1.72
N LEU A 61 9.78 11.58 2.13
CA LEU A 61 9.71 11.96 3.54
C LEU A 61 8.35 11.64 4.15
N MET A 62 7.27 11.94 3.42
CA MET A 62 5.91 11.62 3.84
C MET A 62 5.74 10.10 3.99
N LEU A 63 6.10 9.31 2.98
CA LEU A 63 5.96 7.84 3.03
C LEU A 63 6.79 7.24 4.18
N ARG A 64 7.98 7.76 4.46
CA ARG A 64 8.77 7.34 5.63
C ARG A 64 8.04 7.60 6.95
N LYS A 65 7.42 8.77 7.09
CA LYS A 65 6.61 9.11 8.26
C LYS A 65 5.40 8.18 8.37
N PHE A 66 4.72 7.91 7.25
CA PHE A 66 3.54 7.05 7.22
C PHE A 66 3.90 5.61 7.61
N VAL A 67 4.94 5.03 7.02
CA VAL A 67 5.44 3.68 7.34
C VAL A 67 5.79 3.55 8.82
N ARG A 68 6.54 4.52 9.37
CA ARG A 68 6.89 4.51 10.79
C ARG A 68 5.64 4.53 11.66
N LEU A 69 4.69 5.40 11.34
CA LEU A 69 3.45 5.52 12.11
C LEU A 69 2.59 4.25 12.01
N ALA A 70 2.56 3.60 10.84
CA ALA A 70 1.85 2.34 10.65
C ALA A 70 2.41 1.21 11.53
N ILE A 71 3.74 1.11 11.63
CA ILE A 71 4.43 0.17 12.51
C ILE A 71 4.17 0.52 13.98
N GLU A 72 4.31 1.79 14.37
CA GLU A 72 4.07 2.24 15.75
C GLU A 72 2.63 2.00 16.22
N LYS A 73 1.65 2.18 15.33
CA LYS A 73 0.23 1.96 15.62
C LYS A 73 -0.16 0.49 15.71
N ASP A 74 0.66 -0.39 15.13
CA ASP A 74 0.39 -1.82 15.07
C ASP A 74 -1.01 -2.15 14.51
N SER A 75 -1.47 -1.33 13.55
CA SER A 75 -2.83 -1.37 13.04
C SER A 75 -2.86 -1.94 11.63
N LYS A 76 -3.69 -2.97 11.42
CA LYS A 76 -3.86 -3.62 10.11
C LYS A 76 -4.09 -2.62 8.98
N ASP A 77 -5.05 -1.72 9.15
CA ASP A 77 -5.44 -0.76 8.10
C ASP A 77 -4.29 0.18 7.77
N TRP A 78 -3.49 0.58 8.76
CA TRP A 78 -2.31 1.41 8.55
C TRP A 78 -1.18 0.66 7.85
N LEU A 79 -0.89 -0.57 8.27
CA LEU A 79 0.13 -1.41 7.66
C LEU A 79 -0.19 -1.72 6.19
N LEU A 80 -1.44 -2.12 5.92
CA LEU A 80 -1.92 -2.36 4.56
C LEU A 80 -1.96 -1.07 3.74
N GLY A 81 -2.40 0.05 4.33
CA GLY A 81 -2.40 1.36 3.67
C GLY A 81 -1.00 1.80 3.25
N ALA A 82 0.00 1.60 4.10
CA ALA A 82 1.40 1.92 3.78
C ALA A 82 1.99 0.95 2.72
N MET A 83 1.71 -0.35 2.81
CA MET A 83 2.10 -1.32 1.76
C MET A 83 1.45 -0.98 0.42
N HIS A 84 0.18 -0.59 0.43
CA HIS A 84 -0.56 -0.19 -0.77
C HIS A 84 0.10 1.00 -1.43
N GLN A 85 0.34 2.06 -0.65
CA GLN A 85 1.02 3.25 -1.12
C GLN A 85 2.39 2.91 -1.71
N LEU A 86 3.13 2.00 -1.07
CA LEU A 86 4.45 1.65 -1.56
C LEU A 86 4.42 0.75 -2.79
N PHE A 87 3.57 -0.28 -2.92
CA PHE A 87 3.77 -1.34 -3.94
C PHE A 87 2.55 -1.71 -4.77
N TYR A 88 1.37 -1.17 -4.45
CA TYR A 88 0.12 -1.53 -5.14
C TYR A 88 -0.61 -0.32 -5.75
N SER A 89 -0.17 0.91 -5.45
CA SER A 89 -0.62 2.14 -6.11
C SER A 89 -0.17 2.20 -7.57
N SER A 90 -0.93 2.89 -8.42
CA SER A 90 -0.55 3.19 -9.81
C SER A 90 0.49 4.32 -9.96
N HIS A 91 1.13 4.72 -8.87
CA HIS A 91 2.11 5.81 -8.83
C HIS A 91 3.30 5.54 -9.75
N ASP A 92 3.75 6.60 -10.43
CA ASP A 92 5.01 6.55 -11.18
C ASP A 92 6.20 6.77 -10.24
N TYR A 93 6.75 5.67 -9.74
CA TYR A 93 7.94 5.68 -8.89
C TYR A 93 9.27 5.73 -9.65
N SER A 94 9.27 5.97 -10.98
CA SER A 94 10.51 5.97 -11.79
C SER A 94 11.57 6.96 -11.31
N ARG A 95 11.14 8.08 -10.70
CA ARG A 95 12.00 9.14 -10.17
C ARG A 95 12.19 9.05 -8.65
N PHE A 96 11.57 8.07 -8.00
CA PHE A 96 11.60 7.92 -6.55
C PHE A 96 12.88 7.22 -6.09
N PRO A 97 13.41 7.53 -4.89
CA PRO A 97 14.56 6.82 -4.33
C PRO A 97 14.27 5.32 -4.08
N PHE A 98 14.60 4.48 -5.06
CA PHE A 98 14.25 3.06 -5.05
C PHE A 98 14.74 2.31 -3.80
N GLY A 99 15.98 2.54 -3.38
CA GLY A 99 16.54 1.89 -2.19
C GLY A 99 15.80 2.22 -0.89
N GLU A 100 15.27 3.44 -0.78
CA GLU A 100 14.47 3.85 0.39
C GLU A 100 13.09 3.19 0.37
N ARG A 101 12.43 3.16 -0.80
CA ARG A 101 11.16 2.45 -1.00
C ARG A 101 11.27 0.99 -0.61
N LEU A 102 12.32 0.31 -1.06
CA LEU A 102 12.57 -1.09 -0.69
C LEU A 102 12.83 -1.28 0.80
N SER A 103 13.60 -0.38 1.42
CA SER A 103 13.90 -0.45 2.85
C SER A 103 12.64 -0.31 3.69
N MET A 104 11.73 0.60 3.30
CA MET A 104 10.42 0.76 3.93
C MET A 104 9.54 -0.49 3.76
N GLY A 105 9.48 -1.04 2.54
CA GLY A 105 8.71 -2.26 2.27
C GLY A 105 9.20 -3.48 3.02
N LYS A 106 10.53 -3.61 3.16
CA LYS A 106 11.14 -4.66 3.98
C LYS A 106 10.74 -4.52 5.45
N ALA A 107 10.86 -3.33 6.03
CA ALA A 107 10.49 -3.09 7.43
C ALA A 107 9.01 -3.41 7.71
N LEU A 108 8.10 -2.98 6.81
CA LEU A 108 6.68 -3.35 6.92
C LEU A 108 6.46 -4.86 6.81
N SER A 109 7.10 -5.51 5.84
CA SER A 109 6.96 -6.95 5.61
C SER A 109 7.42 -7.77 6.82
N GLU A 110 8.54 -7.39 7.44
CA GLU A 110 9.06 -8.04 8.67
C GLU A 110 8.10 -7.84 9.86
N HIS A 111 7.55 -6.64 10.01
CA HIS A 111 6.58 -6.33 11.06
C HIS A 111 5.27 -7.11 10.86
N ILE A 112 4.70 -7.05 9.65
CA ILE A 112 3.49 -7.78 9.27
C ILE A 112 3.66 -9.29 9.50
N LEU A 113 4.80 -9.87 9.11
CA LEU A 113 5.07 -11.30 9.31
C LEU A 113 5.00 -11.69 10.79
N THR A 114 5.49 -10.81 11.67
CA THR A 114 5.44 -11.02 13.13
C THR A 114 4.01 -10.99 13.66
N LEU A 115 3.11 -10.20 13.07
CA LEU A 115 1.70 -10.11 13.45
C LEU A 115 0.83 -11.23 12.85
N CYS A 116 1.11 -11.62 11.61
CA CYS A 116 0.33 -12.58 10.83
C CYS A 116 0.03 -13.88 11.59
N GLN A 117 0.96 -14.35 12.42
CA GLN A 117 0.81 -15.58 13.22
C GLN A 117 -0.35 -15.53 14.23
N TRP A 118 -0.80 -14.34 14.62
CA TRP A 118 -1.88 -14.13 15.60
C TRP A 118 -3.22 -13.73 14.98
N GLU A 119 -3.25 -13.57 13.66
CA GLU A 119 -4.36 -12.97 12.92
C GLU A 119 -5.33 -14.01 12.36
N ASN A 120 -6.57 -13.56 12.12
CA ASN A 120 -7.59 -14.41 11.52
C ASN A 120 -7.27 -14.71 10.03
N ALA A 121 -7.97 -15.67 9.44
CA ALA A 121 -7.73 -16.10 8.05
C ALA A 121 -7.87 -14.96 7.03
N HIS A 122 -8.84 -14.07 7.24
CA HIS A 122 -9.09 -12.94 6.36
C HIS A 122 -7.96 -11.91 6.43
N SER A 123 -7.58 -11.44 7.62
CA SER A 123 -6.47 -10.48 7.78
C SER A 123 -5.14 -11.05 7.24
N ARG A 124 -4.86 -12.34 7.47
CA ARG A 124 -3.66 -13.00 6.91
C ARG A 124 -3.65 -12.99 5.39
N ALA A 125 -4.81 -13.22 4.75
CA ALA A 125 -4.90 -13.17 3.30
C ALA A 125 -4.57 -11.78 2.76
N GLU A 126 -5.10 -10.71 3.38
CA GLU A 126 -4.81 -9.33 2.99
C GLU A 126 -3.31 -9.01 3.14
N TYR A 127 -2.69 -9.43 4.24
CA TYR A 127 -1.25 -9.25 4.46
C TYR A 127 -0.39 -9.99 3.44
N TYR A 128 -0.68 -11.26 3.18
CA TYR A 128 0.07 -12.04 2.19
C TYR A 128 -0.08 -11.46 0.79
N HIS A 129 -1.27 -10.98 0.44
CA HIS A 129 -1.50 -10.29 -0.83
C HIS A 129 -0.64 -9.03 -0.96
N ALA A 130 -0.62 -8.19 0.07
CA ALA A 130 0.16 -6.96 0.08
C ALA A 130 1.68 -7.25 0.00
N MET A 131 2.18 -8.22 0.77
CA MET A 131 3.59 -8.62 0.76
C MET A 131 4.01 -9.22 -0.58
N ALA A 132 3.12 -9.92 -1.29
CA ALA A 132 3.46 -10.53 -2.58
C ALA A 132 3.88 -9.49 -3.63
N TYR A 133 3.25 -8.30 -3.65
CA TYR A 133 3.66 -7.20 -4.52
C TYR A 133 5.09 -6.73 -4.22
N PHE A 134 5.42 -6.57 -2.94
CA PHE A 134 6.76 -6.20 -2.52
C PHE A 134 7.80 -7.24 -2.97
N PHE A 135 7.55 -8.52 -2.71
CA PHE A 135 8.51 -9.58 -3.09
C PHE A 135 8.67 -9.72 -4.59
N HIS A 136 7.62 -9.48 -5.38
CA HIS A 136 7.73 -9.46 -6.83
C HIS A 136 8.54 -8.27 -7.34
N GLU A 137 8.32 -7.08 -6.78
CA GLU A 137 9.04 -5.88 -7.20
C GLU A 137 10.55 -6.01 -7.00
N ILE A 138 10.99 -6.66 -5.91
CA ILE A 138 12.41 -6.96 -5.68
C ILE A 138 12.91 -8.20 -6.46
N GLY A 139 12.05 -8.81 -7.28
CA GLY A 139 12.38 -9.96 -8.12
C GLY A 139 12.48 -11.29 -7.37
N ASN A 140 11.97 -11.39 -6.14
CA ASN A 140 11.85 -12.65 -5.41
C ASN A 140 10.51 -13.33 -5.74
N ASN A 141 10.40 -13.78 -6.99
CA ASN A 141 9.15 -14.34 -7.53
C ASN A 141 8.72 -15.63 -6.82
N VAL A 142 9.66 -16.43 -6.31
CA VAL A 142 9.34 -17.66 -5.55
C VAL A 142 8.50 -17.32 -4.33
N VAL A 143 8.96 -16.36 -3.51
CA VAL A 143 8.23 -15.92 -2.31
C VAL A 143 6.93 -15.20 -2.68
N ALA A 144 6.95 -14.37 -3.73
CA ALA A 144 5.74 -13.69 -4.19
C ALA A 144 4.64 -14.69 -4.62
N VAL A 145 5.01 -15.75 -5.36
CA VAL A 145 4.11 -16.82 -5.78
C VAL A 145 3.56 -17.57 -4.58
N GLU A 146 4.41 -17.96 -3.63
CA GLU A 146 3.99 -18.66 -2.40
C GLU A 146 2.97 -17.84 -1.59
N LEU A 147 3.23 -16.54 -1.40
CA LEU A 147 2.32 -15.62 -0.71
C LEU A 147 0.97 -15.50 -1.43
N PHE A 148 0.98 -15.42 -2.76
CA PHE A 148 -0.25 -15.42 -3.56
C PHE A 148 -1.03 -16.73 -3.44
N GLU A 149 -0.36 -17.88 -3.45
CA GLU A 149 -1.00 -19.19 -3.28
C GLU A 149 -1.63 -19.35 -1.89
N MET A 150 -0.94 -18.88 -0.84
CA MET A 150 -1.49 -18.83 0.52
C MET A 150 -2.70 -17.91 0.61
N THR A 151 -2.64 -16.73 -0.02
CA THR A 151 -3.77 -15.79 -0.12
C THR A 151 -4.98 -16.48 -0.75
N VAL A 152 -4.80 -17.09 -1.93
CA VAL A 152 -5.86 -17.81 -2.65
C VAL A 152 -6.47 -18.92 -1.80
N THR A 153 -5.63 -19.66 -1.08
CA THR A 153 -6.08 -20.77 -0.22
C THR A 153 -6.94 -20.28 0.94
N LEU A 154 -6.52 -19.20 1.60
CA LEU A 154 -7.28 -18.60 2.70
C LEU A 154 -8.62 -18.04 2.22
N VAL A 155 -8.62 -17.28 1.12
CA VAL A 155 -9.82 -16.68 0.50
C VAL A 155 -10.86 -17.74 0.12
N LYS A 156 -10.44 -18.85 -0.51
CA LYS A 156 -11.35 -19.96 -0.87
C LYS A 156 -12.07 -20.58 0.33
N GLY A 157 -11.51 -20.48 1.53
CA GLY A 157 -12.09 -20.98 2.76
C GLY A 157 -13.08 -20.02 3.43
N LEU A 158 -13.23 -18.78 2.94
CA LEU A 158 -14.10 -17.76 3.54
C LEU A 158 -15.54 -17.84 2.97
N PRO A 159 -16.57 -17.51 3.77
CA PRO A 159 -17.95 -17.55 3.29
C PRO A 159 -18.31 -16.28 2.49
N ILE A 160 -18.50 -16.47 1.16
CA ILE A 160 -19.43 -15.77 0.23
C ILE A 160 -18.89 -14.68 -0.76
N GLN A 161 -19.06 -15.06 -2.04
CA GLN A 161 -19.40 -14.36 -3.32
C GLN A 161 -18.73 -13.08 -3.84
N ASP A 162 -18.35 -12.07 -3.06
CA ASP A 162 -17.76 -10.84 -3.65
C ASP A 162 -16.28 -11.03 -4.05
N GLU A 163 -15.69 -12.12 -3.58
CA GLU A 163 -14.29 -12.48 -3.77
C GLU A 163 -14.00 -13.21 -5.09
N LEU A 164 -14.98 -13.54 -5.93
CA LEU A 164 -14.70 -14.23 -7.21
C LEU A 164 -13.97 -13.32 -8.22
N LYS A 165 -14.27 -12.01 -8.23
CA LYS A 165 -13.53 -11.03 -9.06
C LYS A 165 -12.15 -10.74 -8.49
N GLN A 166 -12.02 -10.65 -7.16
CA GLN A 166 -10.71 -10.53 -6.52
C GLN A 166 -9.87 -11.78 -6.78
N LEU A 167 -10.42 -12.97 -6.55
CA LEU A 167 -9.79 -14.25 -6.84
C LEU A 167 -9.39 -14.38 -8.31
N ALA A 168 -10.23 -13.96 -9.26
CA ALA A 168 -9.87 -13.95 -10.67
C ALA A 168 -8.69 -13.01 -10.97
N ARG A 169 -8.65 -11.82 -10.33
CA ARG A 169 -7.51 -10.89 -10.44
C ARG A 169 -6.25 -11.49 -9.82
N LEU A 170 -6.35 -12.05 -8.61
CA LEU A 170 -5.26 -12.73 -7.91
C LEU A 170 -4.68 -13.87 -8.76
N LEU A 171 -5.54 -14.72 -9.34
CA LEU A 171 -5.13 -15.83 -10.21
C LEU A 171 -4.47 -15.36 -11.49
N LYS A 172 -4.94 -14.24 -12.08
CA LYS A 172 -4.31 -13.63 -13.25
C LYS A 172 -2.90 -13.13 -12.90
N THR A 173 -2.76 -12.37 -11.82
CA THR A 173 -1.45 -11.88 -11.34
C THR A 173 -0.51 -13.05 -11.00
N LEU A 174 -1.02 -14.11 -10.37
CA LEU A 174 -0.24 -15.32 -10.09
C LEU A 174 0.26 -15.99 -11.38
N ALA A 175 -0.56 -16.06 -12.42
CA ALA A 175 -0.15 -16.61 -13.72
C ALA A 175 0.94 -15.77 -14.38
N GLU A 176 0.86 -14.43 -14.28
CA GLU A 176 1.89 -13.50 -14.73
C GLU A 176 3.20 -13.70 -13.93
N TYR A 177 3.13 -13.92 -12.62
CA TYR A 177 4.32 -14.07 -11.80
C TYR A 177 5.03 -15.41 -12.05
N LYS A 178 4.27 -16.48 -12.23
CA LYS A 178 4.80 -17.81 -12.59
C LYS A 178 5.47 -17.82 -13.96
N SER A 179 4.98 -17.04 -14.93
CA SER A 179 5.65 -16.93 -16.23
C SER A 179 6.97 -16.18 -16.11
N HIS A 180 7.05 -15.13 -15.28
CA HIS A 180 8.31 -14.42 -15.01
C HIS A 180 9.34 -15.28 -14.27
N GLU A 181 8.90 -16.17 -13.37
CA GLU A 181 9.76 -17.17 -12.74
C GLU A 181 10.32 -18.16 -13.75
N ALA A 182 9.48 -18.74 -14.60
CA ALA A 182 9.90 -19.73 -15.61
C ALA A 182 10.95 -19.17 -16.58
N VAL A 183 10.78 -17.92 -17.05
CA VAL A 183 11.74 -17.24 -17.94
C VAL A 183 13.10 -17.04 -17.26
N ARG A 184 13.15 -16.77 -15.96
CA ARG A 184 14.42 -16.64 -15.23
C ARG A 184 15.16 -17.97 -15.05
N VAL A 185 14.43 -19.08 -14.94
CA VAL A 185 15.02 -20.43 -14.84
C VAL A 185 15.59 -20.89 -16.19
N GLU A 186 15.02 -20.48 -17.33
CA GLU A 186 15.53 -20.82 -18.67
C GLU A 186 16.78 -20.02 -19.10
N LEU A 187 17.11 -18.93 -18.39
CA LEU A 187 18.26 -18.06 -18.67
C LEU A 187 19.50 -18.35 -17.80
N LEU A 188 19.43 -19.37 -16.93
CA LEU A 188 20.51 -19.87 -16.08
C LEU A 188 20.99 -21.25 -16.55
#